data_AF-A0A923TLU9-F1
#
_entry.id   AF-A0A923TLU9-F1
#
_cell.length_a   1.000
_cell.length_b   1.000
_cell.length_c   1.000
_cell.angle_alpha   90.00
_cell.angle_beta   90.00
_cell.angle_gamma   90.00
#
_symmetry.space_group_name_H-M   'P 1'
#
loop_
_entity.id
_entity.type
_entity.pdbx_description
1 polymer ?
#
loop_
_entity_poly.entity_id
_entity_poly.type
_entity_poly.pdbx_seq_one_letter_code
_entity_poly.pdbx_strand_id
1 'polypeptide(L)'
;LGPDVWFAHLVKLDPDEIALLGATGTGIAHCPQSNGRLGSGIAPVRALEAAGAPVSIGVDGAASNEAADMLSETHAAWLMQRARAGEATLARHRGGQGEAQAAQAATIEDVVRWGTAGGARVLGLPAIGTLAPGQAGDIAIYRLDQNPRYFGLHDPAIGPVASGGSAHLKALLIGGREIVRDGVVPGLDLLELGRQARAAVARLANASR
;
A
#
# COMPACT_ATOMS: atom_id res chain seq x y z
N LEU A 1 15.55 16.71 -5.98
CA LEU A 1 14.41 17.08 -5.11
C LEU A 1 13.52 18.00 -5.91
N GLY A 2 12.21 17.93 -5.70
CA GLY A 2 11.23 18.69 -6.47
C GLY A 2 9.90 17.94 -6.58
N PRO A 3 8.86 18.61 -7.09
CA PRO A 3 7.52 18.03 -7.25
C PRO A 3 7.45 16.90 -8.29
N ASP A 4 8.49 16.73 -9.10
CA ASP A 4 8.68 15.70 -10.12
C ASP A 4 9.62 14.57 -9.66
N VAL A 5 10.07 14.60 -8.40
CA VAL A 5 10.98 13.61 -7.82
C VAL A 5 10.27 12.84 -6.72
N TRP A 6 10.47 11.52 -6.68
CA TRP A 6 10.09 10.69 -5.56
C TRP A 6 11.16 9.63 -5.28
N PHE A 7 11.22 9.16 -4.03
CA PHE A 7 12.11 8.09 -3.62
C PHE A 7 11.31 6.92 -3.04
N ALA A 8 11.81 5.70 -3.25
CA ALA A 8 11.29 4.53 -2.57
C ALA A 8 11.84 4.45 -1.13
N HIS A 9 11.07 3.81 -0.26
CA HIS A 9 11.45 3.42 1.11
C HIS A 9 11.54 4.55 2.13
N LEU A 10 12.53 5.44 2.01
CA LEU A 10 12.83 6.56 2.93
C LEU A 10 12.67 6.22 4.44
N VAL A 11 13.29 5.12 4.87
CA VAL A 11 13.08 4.58 6.22
C VAL A 11 13.87 5.34 7.29
N LYS A 12 15.09 5.76 6.96
CA LYS A 12 15.98 6.50 7.85
C LYS A 12 16.02 7.94 7.38
N LEU A 13 15.26 8.79 8.05
CA LEU A 13 15.24 10.22 7.81
C LEU A 13 15.37 10.95 9.14
N ASP A 14 16.17 12.01 9.15
CA ASP A 14 16.16 12.99 10.23
C ASP A 14 15.08 14.06 10.01
N PRO A 15 14.80 14.92 11.01
CA PRO A 15 13.77 15.97 10.89
C PRO A 15 14.06 17.01 9.80
N ASP A 16 15.32 17.32 9.52
CA ASP A 16 15.69 18.33 8.51
C ASP A 16 15.47 17.77 7.10
N GLU A 17 15.76 16.49 6.88
CA GLU A 17 15.46 15.78 5.64
C GLU A 17 13.95 15.69 5.40
N ILE A 18 13.15 15.39 6.43
CA ILE A 18 11.68 15.38 6.34
C ILE A 18 11.16 16.77 5.94
N ALA A 19 11.64 17.82 6.61
CA ALA A 19 11.24 19.19 6.31
C ALA A 19 11.62 19.59 4.87
N LEU A 20 12.81 19.20 4.41
CA LEU A 20 13.29 19.46 3.06
C LEU A 20 12.45 18.74 2.00
N LEU A 21 12.10 17.48 2.21
CA LEU A 21 11.24 16.72 1.29
C LEU A 21 9.84 17.34 1.19
N GLY A 22 9.29 17.77 2.33
CA GLY A 22 8.02 18.49 2.40
C GLY A 22 8.06 19.83 1.65
N ALA A 23 9.06 20.66 1.93
CA ALA A 23 9.21 21.99 1.32
C ALA A 23 9.43 21.93 -0.20
N THR A 24 10.08 20.87 -0.69
CA THR A 24 10.33 20.68 -2.12
C THR A 24 9.21 19.94 -2.84
N GLY A 25 8.22 19.41 -2.11
CA GLY A 25 7.17 18.56 -2.67
C GLY A 25 7.68 17.21 -3.19
N THR A 26 8.85 16.76 -2.73
CA THR A 26 9.44 15.47 -3.13
C THR A 26 8.64 14.33 -2.52
N GLY A 27 8.20 13.37 -3.36
CA GLY A 27 7.33 12.27 -2.95
C GLY A 27 8.04 11.07 -2.34
N ILE A 28 7.26 10.18 -1.73
CA ILE A 28 7.68 8.84 -1.27
C ILE A 28 6.82 7.75 -1.90
N ALA A 29 7.47 6.66 -2.34
CA ALA A 29 6.84 5.36 -2.53
C ALA A 29 7.10 4.48 -1.30
N HIS A 30 6.10 4.37 -0.42
CA HIS A 30 6.20 3.61 0.83
C HIS A 30 6.01 2.11 0.57
N CYS A 31 7.03 1.31 0.90
CA CYS A 31 7.03 -0.15 0.70
C CYS A 31 7.14 -0.89 2.05
N PRO A 32 6.12 -0.87 2.92
CA PRO A 32 6.18 -1.44 4.27
C PRO A 32 6.57 -2.92 4.32
N GLN A 33 6.05 -3.77 3.43
CA GLN A 33 6.39 -5.21 3.46
C GLN A 33 7.86 -5.43 3.12
N SER A 34 8.38 -4.74 2.10
CA SER A 34 9.80 -4.83 1.74
C SER A 34 10.70 -4.27 2.83
N ASN A 35 10.36 -3.10 3.37
CA ASN A 35 11.10 -2.49 4.47
C ASN A 35 11.15 -3.42 5.70
N GLY A 36 10.03 -4.06 6.02
CA GLY A 36 9.93 -5.03 7.11
C GLY A 36 10.74 -6.30 6.84
N ARG A 37 10.58 -6.89 5.65
CA ARG A 37 11.28 -8.12 5.24
C ARG A 37 12.80 -7.95 5.27
N LEU A 38 13.30 -6.80 4.81
CA LEU A 38 14.73 -6.51 4.79
C LEU A 38 15.28 -6.01 6.14
N GLY A 39 14.43 -5.93 7.18
CA GLY A 39 14.83 -5.40 8.49
C GLY A 39 15.19 -3.91 8.48
N SER A 40 14.74 -3.15 7.48
CA SER A 40 15.07 -1.74 7.32
C SER A 40 14.38 -0.86 8.39
N GLY A 41 13.17 -1.25 8.81
CA GLY A 41 12.33 -0.53 9.79
C GLY A 41 11.09 0.09 9.17
N ILE A 42 10.47 1.05 9.87
CA ILE A 42 9.20 1.67 9.46
C ILE A 42 9.41 3.14 9.08
N ALA A 43 9.14 3.48 7.82
CA ALA A 43 9.27 4.83 7.30
C ALA A 43 8.34 5.82 8.03
N PRO A 44 8.79 7.07 8.27
CA PRO A 44 8.02 8.08 9.01
C PRO A 44 6.97 8.77 8.12
N VAL A 45 6.10 7.99 7.48
CA VAL A 45 5.17 8.46 6.44
C VAL A 45 4.28 9.59 6.92
N ARG A 46 3.79 9.52 8.16
CA ARG A 46 2.96 10.59 8.74
C ARG A 46 3.72 11.89 8.96
N ALA A 47 5.00 11.82 9.31
CA ALA A 47 5.82 13.02 9.45
C ALA A 47 6.11 13.66 8.09
N LEU A 48 6.40 12.83 7.07
CA LEU A 48 6.56 13.26 5.68
C LEU A 48 5.30 13.95 5.15
N GLU A 49 4.15 13.30 5.33
CA GLU A 49 2.86 13.85 4.91
C GLU A 49 2.53 15.16 5.62
N ALA A 50 2.75 15.23 6.94
CA ALA A 50 2.54 16.44 7.71
C ALA A 50 3.48 17.59 7.29
N ALA A 51 4.69 17.26 6.83
CA ALA A 51 5.62 18.24 6.26
C ALA A 51 5.25 18.69 4.83
N GLY A 52 4.28 18.03 4.19
CA GLY A 52 3.79 18.37 2.85
C GLY A 52 4.29 17.46 1.72
N ALA A 53 5.08 16.43 2.03
CA ALA A 53 5.57 15.48 1.03
C ALA A 53 4.43 14.59 0.52
N PRO A 54 4.25 14.44 -0.81
CA PRO A 54 3.28 13.49 -1.37
C PRO A 54 3.62 12.05 -0.99
N VAL A 55 2.65 11.31 -0.47
CA VAL A 55 2.81 9.90 -0.09
C VAL A 55 2.09 8.99 -1.07
N SER A 56 2.79 7.97 -1.56
CA SER A 56 2.22 6.83 -2.27
C SER A 56 2.63 5.50 -1.62
N ILE A 57 1.98 4.40 -2.03
CA ILE A 57 2.33 3.03 -1.64
C ILE A 57 2.90 2.28 -2.84
N GLY A 58 3.96 1.51 -2.64
CA GLY A 58 4.53 0.60 -3.62
C GLY A 58 4.85 -0.76 -3.01
N VAL A 59 4.77 -1.82 -3.80
CA VAL A 59 5.04 -3.20 -3.33
C VAL A 59 6.52 -3.59 -3.41
N ASP A 60 7.35 -2.80 -4.09
CA ASP A 60 8.73 -3.17 -4.45
C ASP A 60 8.79 -4.50 -5.25
N GLY A 61 9.97 -5.08 -5.44
CA GLY A 61 10.14 -6.31 -6.21
C GLY A 61 9.74 -7.58 -5.45
N ALA A 62 9.34 -8.63 -6.18
CA ALA A 62 9.04 -9.96 -5.60
C ALA A 62 10.23 -10.60 -4.85
N ALA A 63 11.45 -10.11 -5.09
CA ALA A 63 12.66 -10.52 -4.39
C ALA A 63 12.82 -9.87 -3.01
N SER A 64 12.00 -8.87 -2.68
CA SER A 64 11.89 -8.18 -1.38
C SER A 64 10.46 -8.10 -0.85
N ASN A 65 9.49 -8.63 -1.57
CA ASN A 65 8.10 -8.77 -1.12
C ASN A 65 7.44 -9.98 -1.79
N GLU A 66 7.34 -11.09 -1.06
CA GLU A 66 6.77 -12.33 -1.61
C GLU A 66 5.28 -12.26 -1.93
N ALA A 67 4.53 -11.34 -1.30
CA ALA A 67 3.11 -11.14 -1.59
C ALA A 67 2.90 -10.35 -2.89
N ALA A 68 3.71 -9.30 -3.09
CA ALA A 68 3.73 -8.45 -4.28
C ALA A 68 2.33 -7.94 -4.71
N ASP A 69 1.46 -7.65 -3.74
CA ASP A 69 0.08 -7.21 -3.98
C ASP A 69 -0.33 -6.02 -3.11
N MET A 70 -1.19 -5.16 -3.66
CA MET A 70 -1.56 -3.89 -3.02
C MET A 70 -2.44 -4.06 -1.76
N LEU A 71 -3.22 -5.13 -1.62
CA LEU A 71 -4.06 -5.31 -0.43
C LEU A 71 -3.22 -5.72 0.78
N SER A 72 -2.26 -6.62 0.57
CA SER A 72 -1.25 -6.93 1.60
C SER A 72 -0.41 -5.71 1.96
N GLU A 73 -0.01 -4.91 0.96
CA GLU A 73 0.84 -3.73 1.20
C GLU A 73 0.10 -2.64 1.97
N THR A 74 -1.17 -2.39 1.63
CA THR A 74 -2.02 -1.42 2.34
C THR A 74 -2.35 -1.89 3.75
N HIS A 75 -2.64 -3.17 3.95
CA HIS A 75 -2.81 -3.75 5.29
C HIS A 75 -1.54 -3.58 6.14
N ALA A 76 -0.37 -3.85 5.57
CA ALA A 76 0.92 -3.65 6.24
C ALA A 76 1.18 -2.18 6.54
N ALA A 77 0.91 -1.26 5.61
CA ALA A 77 1.04 0.18 5.82
C ALA A 77 0.20 0.64 7.02
N TRP A 78 -1.06 0.21 7.06
CA TRP A 78 -2.00 0.54 8.13
C TRP A 78 -1.49 0.07 9.51
N LEU A 79 -1.11 -1.20 9.63
CA LEU A 79 -0.64 -1.76 10.90
C LEU A 79 0.73 -1.18 11.32
N MET A 80 1.69 -1.07 10.39
CA MET A 80 3.05 -0.61 10.71
C MET A 80 3.08 0.85 11.15
N GLN A 81 2.29 1.74 10.53
CA GLN A 81 2.26 3.15 10.96
C GLN A 81 1.67 3.29 12.37
N ARG A 82 0.65 2.47 12.71
CA ARG A 82 0.08 2.41 14.07
C ARG A 82 1.08 1.82 15.07
N ALA A 83 1.79 0.76 14.69
CA ALA A 83 2.82 0.14 15.52
C ALA A 83 3.99 1.09 15.80
N ARG A 84 4.49 1.79 14.77
CA ARG A 84 5.55 2.79 14.92
C ARG A 84 5.18 3.91 15.89
N ALA A 85 3.94 4.40 15.81
CA ALA A 85 3.44 5.38 16.77
C ALA A 85 3.29 4.78 18.18
N GLY A 86 2.90 3.50 18.26
CA GLY A 86 2.79 2.73 19.49
C GLY A 86 4.14 2.53 20.20
N GLU A 87 5.21 2.29 19.46
CA GLU A 87 6.57 2.16 20.04
C GLU A 87 7.06 3.43 20.74
N ALA A 88 6.52 4.59 20.36
CA ALA A 88 6.82 5.87 21.00
C ALA A 88 5.97 6.14 22.26
N THR A 89 5.01 5.28 22.61
CA THR A 89 4.17 5.47 23.80
C THR A 89 4.93 5.06 25.06
N LEU A 90 4.62 5.72 26.18
CA LEU A 90 5.30 5.50 27.46
C LEU A 90 4.39 4.70 28.39
N ALA A 91 4.88 3.55 28.86
CA ALA A 91 4.23 2.80 29.92
C ALA A 91 4.22 3.63 31.22
N ARG A 92 3.07 3.70 31.90
CA ARG A 92 2.97 4.28 33.24
C ARG A 92 2.30 3.32 34.21
N HIS A 93 2.67 3.40 35.49
CA HIS A 93 2.18 2.52 36.56
C HIS A 93 0.65 2.49 36.74
N ARG A 94 -0.09 3.48 36.23
CA ARG A 94 -1.56 3.58 36.32
C ARG A 94 -2.26 3.56 34.96
N GLY A 95 -1.65 2.93 33.95
CA GLY A 95 -2.13 2.93 32.56
C GLY A 95 -1.22 3.74 31.65
N GLY A 96 -1.10 3.31 30.39
CA GLY A 96 -0.26 3.96 29.38
C GLY A 96 -0.76 5.35 28.96
N GLN A 97 0.09 6.08 28.24
CA GLN A 97 -0.30 7.31 27.55
C GLN A 97 0.16 7.26 26.11
N GLY A 98 -0.75 7.57 25.18
CA GLY A 98 -0.45 7.67 23.76
C GLY A 98 -1.03 6.54 22.91
N GLU A 99 -1.52 5.44 23.50
CA GLU A 99 -1.97 4.26 22.76
C GLU A 99 -3.19 4.56 21.86
N ALA A 100 -4.14 5.36 22.35
CA ALA A 100 -5.29 5.78 21.56
C ALA A 100 -4.85 6.65 20.36
N GLN A 101 -3.88 7.54 20.58
CA GLN A 101 -3.30 8.39 19.53
C GLN A 101 -2.52 7.54 18.51
N ALA A 102 -1.77 6.54 18.98
CA ALA A 102 -1.05 5.60 18.13
C ALA A 102 -2.02 4.76 17.27
N ALA A 103 -3.15 4.34 17.84
CA ALA A 103 -4.19 3.66 17.09
C ALA A 103 -4.78 4.52 15.95
N GLN A 104 -4.72 5.84 16.07
CA GLN A 104 -5.17 6.82 15.07
C GLN A 104 -4.05 7.31 14.15
N ALA A 105 -2.82 6.81 14.30
CA ALA A 105 -1.68 7.27 13.51
C ALA A 105 -1.86 7.04 12.00
N ALA A 106 -2.60 6.00 11.61
CA ALA A 106 -3.04 5.79 10.24
C ALA A 106 -4.49 5.29 10.23
N THR A 107 -5.36 6.03 9.54
CA THR A 107 -6.75 5.60 9.25
C THR A 107 -6.79 4.71 8.00
N ILE A 108 -7.93 4.08 7.74
CA ILE A 108 -8.13 3.32 6.50
C ILE A 108 -8.17 4.27 5.31
N GLU A 109 -8.79 5.43 5.49
CA GLU A 109 -8.90 6.50 4.52
C GLU A 109 -7.53 7.07 4.14
N ASP A 110 -6.62 7.23 5.11
CA ASP A 110 -5.23 7.61 4.84
C ASP A 110 -4.56 6.61 3.90
N VAL A 111 -4.68 5.32 4.19
CA VAL A 111 -4.03 4.25 3.42
C VAL A 111 -4.65 4.10 2.02
N VAL A 112 -5.98 4.18 1.92
CA VAL A 112 -6.67 4.21 0.61
C VAL A 112 -6.21 5.41 -0.20
N ARG A 113 -6.10 6.59 0.42
CA ARG A 113 -5.62 7.80 -0.24
C ARG A 113 -4.16 7.66 -0.69
N TRP A 114 -3.27 7.13 0.14
CA TRP A 114 -1.88 6.87 -0.26
C TRP A 114 -1.79 5.88 -1.44
N GLY A 115 -2.60 4.81 -1.40
CA GLY A 115 -2.64 3.79 -2.45
C GLY A 115 -3.31 4.22 -3.75
N THR A 116 -4.07 5.32 -3.76
CA THR A 116 -4.82 5.81 -4.93
C THR A 116 -4.38 7.22 -5.35
N ALA A 117 -5.06 8.26 -4.88
CA ALA A 117 -4.78 9.66 -5.23
C ALA A 117 -3.34 10.10 -4.89
N GLY A 118 -2.75 9.54 -3.84
CA GLY A 118 -1.36 9.78 -3.45
C GLY A 118 -0.37 9.26 -4.51
N GLY A 119 -0.56 8.02 -4.96
CA GLY A 119 0.17 7.45 -6.10
C GLY A 119 0.00 8.26 -7.39
N ALA A 120 -1.24 8.64 -7.70
CA ALA A 120 -1.54 9.47 -8.86
C ALA A 120 -0.82 10.83 -8.81
N ARG A 121 -0.79 11.48 -7.64
CA ARG A 121 -0.08 12.74 -7.41
C ARG A 121 1.43 12.57 -7.56
N VAL A 122 2.01 11.53 -6.97
CA VAL A 122 3.46 11.24 -7.05
C VAL A 122 3.89 10.98 -8.50
N LEU A 123 3.05 10.30 -9.29
CA LEU A 123 3.35 9.96 -10.68
C LEU A 123 2.97 11.05 -11.70
N GLY A 124 2.39 12.17 -11.25
CA GLY A 124 1.92 13.24 -12.15
C GLY A 124 0.74 12.83 -13.04
N LEU A 125 -0.17 12.00 -12.53
CA LEU A 125 -1.34 11.47 -13.23
C LEU A 125 -2.65 12.08 -12.69
N PRO A 126 -2.99 13.34 -13.04
CA PRO A 126 -4.10 14.07 -12.40
C PRO A 126 -5.50 13.55 -12.77
N ALA A 127 -5.61 12.70 -13.79
CA ALA A 127 -6.87 12.16 -14.28
C ALA A 127 -7.32 10.88 -13.56
N ILE A 128 -6.56 10.39 -12.58
CA ILE A 128 -6.83 9.11 -11.89
C ILE A 128 -6.68 9.25 -10.36
N GLY A 129 -7.07 8.19 -9.65
CA GLY A 129 -6.84 8.05 -8.20
C GLY A 129 -7.98 8.56 -7.32
N THR A 130 -8.99 9.20 -7.90
CA THR A 130 -10.23 9.57 -7.18
C THR A 130 -11.48 9.18 -7.97
N LEU A 131 -12.56 8.86 -7.25
CA LEU A 131 -13.87 8.62 -7.85
C LEU A 131 -14.67 9.92 -7.89
N ALA A 132 -14.50 10.69 -8.97
CA ALA A 132 -15.19 11.97 -9.17
C ALA A 132 -15.51 12.20 -10.66
N PRO A 133 -16.57 12.97 -10.99
CA PRO A 133 -16.85 13.35 -12.37
C PRO A 133 -15.63 13.99 -13.04
N GLY A 134 -15.30 13.54 -14.26
CA GLY A 134 -14.13 14.01 -15.03
C GLY A 134 -12.85 13.21 -14.80
N GLN A 135 -12.80 12.30 -13.82
CA GLN A 135 -11.70 11.33 -13.66
C GLN A 135 -11.89 10.12 -14.59
N ALA A 136 -10.81 9.39 -14.86
CA ALA A 136 -10.86 8.13 -15.60
C ALA A 136 -11.66 7.07 -14.83
N GLY A 137 -12.30 6.16 -15.57
CA GLY A 137 -13.04 5.03 -15.00
C GLY A 137 -12.15 3.91 -14.47
N ASP A 138 -11.21 4.24 -13.58
CA ASP A 138 -10.30 3.29 -12.93
C ASP A 138 -10.90 2.86 -11.58
N ILE A 139 -11.57 1.71 -11.56
CA ILE A 139 -12.44 1.31 -10.43
C ILE A 139 -12.21 -0.16 -10.09
N ALA A 140 -11.85 -0.43 -8.84
CA ALA A 140 -11.83 -1.77 -8.26
C ALA A 140 -13.09 -2.01 -7.43
N ILE A 141 -13.81 -3.10 -7.70
CA ILE A 141 -15.02 -3.49 -6.99
C ILE A 141 -14.77 -4.81 -6.28
N TYR A 142 -14.86 -4.80 -4.95
CA TYR A 142 -14.64 -5.97 -4.11
C TYR A 142 -15.96 -6.59 -3.64
N ARG A 143 -16.02 -7.92 -3.63
CA ARG A 143 -17.12 -8.70 -3.07
C ARG A 143 -16.73 -9.19 -1.67
N LEU A 144 -17.56 -8.86 -0.67
CA LEU A 144 -17.28 -9.13 0.74
C LEU A 144 -18.20 -10.19 1.37
N ASP A 145 -19.29 -10.57 0.70
CA ASP A 145 -20.35 -11.45 1.23
C ASP A 145 -20.03 -12.95 1.12
N GLN A 146 -18.88 -13.33 0.55
CA GLN A 146 -18.49 -14.73 0.33
C GLN A 146 -17.34 -15.21 1.22
N ASN A 147 -16.75 -14.32 2.03
CA ASN A 147 -15.60 -14.66 2.86
C ASN A 147 -15.91 -14.35 4.33
N PRO A 148 -15.84 -15.36 5.23
CA PRO A 148 -16.16 -15.20 6.65
C PRO A 148 -15.39 -14.09 7.37
N ARG A 149 -14.21 -13.69 6.86
CA ARG A 149 -13.42 -12.61 7.47
C ARG A 149 -14.13 -11.25 7.48
N TYR A 150 -15.12 -11.05 6.62
CA TYR A 150 -15.88 -9.80 6.54
C TYR A 150 -17.21 -9.87 7.31
N PHE A 151 -17.61 -11.06 7.78
CA PHE A 151 -18.90 -11.25 8.45
C PHE A 151 -18.84 -10.63 9.85
N GLY A 152 -19.63 -9.58 10.10
CA GLY A 152 -19.66 -8.86 11.37
C GLY A 152 -18.87 -7.56 11.43
N LEU A 153 -18.31 -7.10 10.29
CA LEU A 153 -17.79 -5.73 10.20
C LEU A 153 -18.94 -4.73 10.39
N HIS A 154 -18.79 -3.80 11.34
CA HIS A 154 -19.74 -2.70 11.54
C HIS A 154 -19.75 -1.73 10.36
N ASP A 155 -18.58 -1.53 9.75
CA ASP A 155 -18.40 -0.84 8.49
C ASP A 155 -17.74 -1.81 7.49
N PRO A 156 -18.43 -2.27 6.44
CA PRO A 156 -17.83 -3.16 5.44
C PRO A 156 -16.78 -2.46 4.57
N ALA A 157 -16.78 -1.12 4.46
CA ALA A 157 -15.85 -0.38 3.60
C ALA A 157 -14.38 -0.52 4.06
N ILE A 158 -14.15 -0.78 5.35
CA ILE A 158 -12.79 -1.01 5.87
C ILE A 158 -12.23 -2.38 5.46
N GLY A 159 -13.10 -3.33 5.11
CA GLY A 159 -12.77 -4.75 4.94
C GLY A 159 -11.54 -5.02 4.06
N PRO A 160 -11.47 -4.48 2.83
CA PRO A 160 -10.35 -4.72 1.92
C PRO A 160 -8.97 -4.41 2.50
N VAL A 161 -8.87 -3.39 3.37
CA VAL A 161 -7.60 -3.00 4.01
C VAL A 161 -7.46 -3.64 5.40
N ALA A 162 -8.48 -3.57 6.24
CA ALA A 162 -8.36 -3.93 7.66
C ALA A 162 -8.39 -5.44 7.93
N SER A 163 -9.14 -6.22 7.15
CA SER A 163 -9.37 -7.64 7.44
C SER A 163 -8.24 -8.57 6.97
N GLY A 164 -7.26 -8.04 6.23
CA GLY A 164 -6.14 -8.80 5.70
C GLY A 164 -6.51 -9.86 4.65
N GLY A 165 -5.46 -10.45 4.06
CA GLY A 165 -5.57 -11.38 2.94
C GLY A 165 -6.13 -10.73 1.68
N SER A 166 -6.52 -11.56 0.70
CA SER A 166 -7.06 -11.06 -0.58
C SER A 166 -8.58 -10.90 -0.54
N ALA A 167 -9.08 -9.70 -0.82
CA ALA A 167 -10.49 -9.43 -1.10
C ALA A 167 -10.85 -9.88 -2.52
N HIS A 168 -12.00 -10.53 -2.68
CA HIS A 168 -12.39 -11.05 -3.99
C HIS A 168 -12.73 -9.89 -4.94
N LEU A 169 -11.91 -9.71 -5.97
CA LEU A 169 -12.08 -8.66 -6.97
C LEU A 169 -13.20 -9.06 -7.95
N LYS A 170 -14.40 -8.53 -7.72
CA LYS A 170 -15.57 -8.78 -8.56
C LYS A 170 -15.40 -8.16 -9.94
N ALA A 171 -14.89 -6.93 -9.99
CA ALA A 171 -14.60 -6.24 -11.23
C ALA A 171 -13.42 -5.29 -11.06
N LEU A 172 -12.61 -5.16 -12.11
CA LEU A 172 -11.61 -4.09 -12.24
C LEU A 172 -11.83 -3.40 -13.57
N LEU A 173 -12.01 -2.10 -13.54
CA LEU A 173 -12.13 -1.26 -14.71
C LEU A 173 -10.88 -0.39 -14.82
N ILE A 174 -10.40 -0.19 -16.05
CA ILE A 174 -9.34 0.77 -16.40
C ILE A 174 -9.86 1.60 -17.58
N GLY A 175 -9.94 2.91 -17.42
CA GLY A 175 -10.52 3.82 -18.40
C GLY A 175 -11.98 3.51 -18.73
N GLY A 176 -12.73 2.93 -17.78
CA GLY A 176 -14.11 2.49 -17.96
C GLY A 176 -14.26 1.15 -18.69
N ARG A 177 -13.17 0.51 -19.09
CA ARG A 177 -13.18 -0.84 -19.68
C ARG A 177 -12.91 -1.87 -18.61
N GLU A 178 -13.76 -2.89 -18.51
CA GLU A 178 -13.55 -4.00 -17.58
C GLU A 178 -12.38 -4.89 -18.05
N ILE A 179 -11.40 -5.07 -17.16
CA ILE A 179 -10.17 -5.85 -17.37
C ILE A 179 -10.17 -7.13 -16.53
N VAL A 180 -10.85 -7.13 -15.38
CA VAL A 180 -11.04 -8.30 -14.52
C VAL A 180 -12.53 -8.48 -14.27
N ARG A 181 -13.02 -9.72 -14.38
CA ARG A 181 -14.38 -10.14 -14.03
C ARG A 181 -14.34 -11.35 -13.13
N ASP A 182 -14.95 -11.23 -11.95
CA ASP A 182 -15.03 -12.28 -10.92
C ASP A 182 -13.67 -12.97 -10.66
N GLY A 183 -12.62 -12.17 -10.48
CA GLY A 183 -11.25 -12.62 -10.20
C GLY A 183 -10.48 -13.15 -11.42
N VAL A 184 -11.05 -13.12 -12.63
CA VAL A 184 -10.44 -13.65 -13.85
C VAL A 184 -10.03 -12.52 -14.79
N VAL A 185 -8.78 -12.58 -15.27
CA VAL A 185 -8.30 -11.77 -16.40
C VAL A 185 -8.65 -12.50 -17.70
N PRO A 186 -9.52 -11.95 -18.57
CA PRO A 186 -9.89 -12.61 -19.82
C PRO A 186 -8.68 -12.88 -20.72
N GLY A 187 -8.58 -14.10 -21.24
CA GLY A 187 -7.49 -14.52 -22.12
C GLY A 187 -6.20 -14.94 -21.41
N LEU A 188 -6.13 -14.85 -20.08
CA LEU A 188 -4.99 -15.33 -19.31
C LEU A 188 -5.17 -16.81 -18.92
N ASP A 189 -4.32 -17.68 -19.41
CA ASP A 189 -4.18 -19.05 -18.91
C ASP A 189 -3.22 -19.08 -17.71
N LEU A 190 -3.79 -19.16 -16.51
CA LEU A 190 -3.01 -19.19 -15.26
C LEU A 190 -2.19 -20.48 -15.10
N LEU A 191 -2.62 -21.62 -15.65
CA LEU A 191 -1.87 -22.87 -15.57
C LEU A 191 -0.63 -22.80 -16.45
N GLU A 192 -0.78 -22.28 -17.66
CA GLU A 192 0.32 -22.05 -18.59
C GLU A 192 1.30 -21.02 -18.05
N LEU A 193 0.82 -19.87 -17.54
CA LEU A 193 1.67 -18.87 -16.89
C LEU A 193 2.48 -19.51 -15.74
N GLY A 194 1.83 -20.32 -14.90
CA GLY A 194 2.51 -21.04 -13.82
C GLY A 194 3.58 -22.02 -14.32
N ARG A 195 3.34 -22.69 -15.45
CA ARG A 195 4.32 -23.59 -16.08
C ARG A 195 5.53 -22.81 -16.60
N GLN A 196 5.30 -21.68 -17.28
CA GLN A 196 6.36 -20.80 -17.79
C GLN A 196 7.21 -20.23 -16.66
N ALA A 197 6.58 -19.77 -15.58
CA ALA A 197 7.28 -19.27 -14.40
C ALA A 197 8.18 -20.35 -13.75
N ARG A 198 7.66 -21.57 -13.55
CA ARG A 198 8.46 -22.69 -13.01
C ARG A 198 9.66 -23.04 -13.90
N ALA A 199 9.46 -23.06 -15.22
CA ALA A 199 10.56 -23.31 -16.16
C ALA A 199 11.62 -22.19 -16.11
N ALA A 200 11.22 -20.93 -15.97
CA ALA A 200 12.14 -19.81 -15.82
C ALA A 200 12.96 -19.92 -14.53
N VAL A 201 12.33 -20.24 -13.39
CA VAL A 201 13.02 -20.46 -12.10
C VAL A 201 14.02 -21.61 -12.20
N ALA A 202 13.66 -22.73 -12.83
CA ALA A 202 14.57 -23.86 -13.00
C ALA A 202 15.82 -23.48 -13.82
N ARG A 203 15.66 -22.67 -14.88
CA ARG A 203 16.80 -22.16 -15.66
C ARG A 203 17.72 -21.27 -14.83
N LEU A 204 17.15 -20.34 -14.07
CA LEU A 204 17.93 -19.46 -13.18
C LEU A 204 18.69 -20.26 -12.12
N ALA A 205 18.04 -21.23 -11.49
CA ALA A 205 18.66 -22.08 -10.47
C ALA A 205 19.81 -22.93 -11.02
N ASN A 206 19.72 -23.37 -12.28
CA ASN A 206 20.76 -24.15 -12.94
C ASN A 206 21.91 -23.28 -13.48
N ALA A 207 21.65 -22.03 -13.85
CA ALA A 207 22.68 -21.09 -14.30
C ALA A 207 23.55 -20.56 -13.14
N SER A 208 23.04 -20.63 -11.91
CA SER A 208 23.75 -20.25 -10.68
C SER A 208 24.55 -21.40 -10.04
N ARG A 209 24.61 -22.57 -10.69
CA ARG A 209 25.44 -23.72 -10.30
C ARG A 209 26.67 -23.80 -11.20
#